data_AF-A0A975ST69-F1
#
_entry.id   AF-A0A975ST69-F1
#
_cell.length_a   1.000
_cell.length_b   1.000
_cell.length_c   1.000
_cell.angle_alpha   90.00
_cell.angle_beta   90.00
_cell.angle_gamma   90.00
#
_symmetry.space_group_name_H-M   'P 1'
#
loop_
_entity.id
_entity.type
_entity.pdbx_description
1 polymer ?
#
loop_
_entity_poly.entity_id
_entity_poly.type
_entity_poly.pdbx_seq_one_letter_code
_entity_poly.pdbx_strand_id
1 'polypeptide(L)' 'MRERTLVGLASARAYGHVGGWPTVMTPERARQAERMREDGHFLQAIDSVLGVGRSSVSHALV' A
#
# COMPACT_ATOMS: atom_id res chain seq x y z
N MET A 1 0.27 5.82 33.79
CA MET A 1 -0.42 6.41 32.61
C MET A 1 -0.05 5.78 31.25
N ARG A 2 0.73 4.69 31.18
CA ARG A 2 1.21 4.12 29.90
C ARG A 2 0.48 2.83 29.47
N GLU A 3 -0.13 2.13 30.43
CA GLU A 3 -0.83 0.85 30.25
C GLU A 3 -2.01 0.96 29.25
N ARG A 4 -2.89 1.96 29.43
CA ARG A 4 -4.10 2.13 28.59
C ARG A 4 -3.78 2.50 27.15
N THR A 5 -2.67 3.20 26.91
CA THR A 5 -2.23 3.60 25.57
C THR A 5 -1.79 2.39 24.75
N LEU A 6 -1.08 1.44 25.37
CA LEU A 6 -0.63 0.22 24.69
C LEU A 6 -1.80 -0.71 24.35
N VAL A 7 -2.75 -0.85 25.29
CA VAL A 7 -3.99 -1.63 25.07
C VAL A 7 -4.82 -1.02 23.94
N GLY A 8 -4.99 0.30 23.91
CA GLY A 8 -5.71 0.98 22.83
C GLY A 8 -5.03 0.83 21.46
N LEU A 9 -3.70 0.88 21.41
CA LEU A 9 -2.93 0.68 20.18
C LEU A 9 -3.00 -0.77 19.68
N ALA A 10 -3.03 -1.74 20.60
CA ALA A 10 -3.21 -3.15 20.26
C ALA A 10 -4.60 -3.42 19.67
N SER A 11 -5.65 -2.83 20.26
CA SER A 11 -7.00 -2.89 19.69
C SER A 11 -7.07 -2.22 18.31
N ALA A 12 -6.48 -1.03 18.13
CA ALA A 12 -6.47 -0.36 16.82
C ALA A 12 -5.76 -1.17 15.73
N ARG A 13 -4.64 -1.82 16.06
CA ARG A 13 -3.95 -2.77 15.16
C ARG A 13 -4.80 -3.99 14.85
N ALA A 14 -5.54 -4.53 15.83
CA ALA A 14 -6.45 -5.66 15.63
C ALA A 14 -7.63 -5.31 14.72
N TYR A 15 -8.07 -4.05 14.69
CA TYR A 15 -9.05 -3.52 13.74
C TYR A 15 -8.45 -3.11 12.36
N GLY A 16 -7.18 -3.46 12.10
CA GLY A 16 -6.53 -3.20 10.81
C GLY A 16 -5.97 -1.79 10.62
N HIS A 17 -6.06 -0.92 11.63
CA HIS A 17 -5.39 0.38 11.60
C HIS A 17 -3.92 0.22 11.97
N VAL A 18 -3.10 -0.02 10.94
CA VAL A 18 -1.65 0.08 11.04
C VAL A 18 -1.30 1.57 11.15
N GLY A 19 -1.12 2.06 12.39
CA GLY A 19 -0.66 3.43 12.62
C GLY A 19 0.62 3.71 11.82
N GLY A 20 0.62 4.79 11.04
CA GLY A 20 1.70 5.17 10.14
C GLY A 20 1.25 6.21 9.12
N TRP A 21 2.20 6.74 8.34
CA TRP A 21 1.86 7.61 7.21
C TRP A 21 1.28 6.76 6.06
N PRO A 22 0.20 7.20 5.39
CA PRO A 22 -0.32 6.52 4.22
C PRO A 22 0.79 6.35 3.17
N THR A 23 1.06 5.11 2.77
CA THR A 23 2.03 4.83 1.72
C THR A 23 1.48 5.31 0.38
N VAL A 24 2.35 5.84 -0.49
CA VAL A 24 1.97 6.22 -1.86
C VAL A 24 1.39 5.04 -2.65
N MET A 25 1.86 3.83 -2.37
CA MET A 25 1.22 2.59 -2.81
C MET A 25 0.28 2.09 -1.71
N THR A 26 -0.99 2.48 -1.82
CA THR A 26 -2.06 1.90 -0.99
C THR A 26 -2.37 0.47 -1.48
N PRO A 27 -3.01 -0.37 -0.65
CA PRO A 27 -3.42 -1.71 -1.05
C PRO A 27 -4.30 -1.73 -2.32
N GLU A 28 -5.18 -0.74 -2.47
CA GLU A 28 -5.98 -0.51 -3.69
C GLU A 28 -5.11 -0.33 -4.93
N ARG A 29 -4.09 0.53 -4.84
CA ARG A 29 -3.15 0.78 -5.95
C ARG A 29 -2.31 -0.44 -6.27
N ALA A 30 -1.91 -1.21 -5.26
CA ALA A 30 -1.18 -2.46 -5.46
C ALA A 30 -2.02 -3.49 -6.24
N ARG A 31 -3.28 -3.71 -5.84
CA ARG A 31 -4.20 -4.59 -6.58
C ARG A 31 -4.44 -4.13 -8.01
N GLN A 32 -4.52 -2.82 -8.24
CA GLN A 32 -4.66 -2.29 -9.59
C GLN A 32 -3.39 -2.50 -10.42
N ALA A 33 -2.20 -2.26 -9.84
CA ALA A 33 -0.92 -2.53 -10.50
C ALA A 33 -0.78 -4.00 -10.87
N GLU A 34 -1.20 -4.90 -9.98
CA GLU A 34 -1.15 -6.35 -10.18
C GLU A 34 -2.05 -6.80 -11.33
N ARG A 35 -3.32 -6.37 -11.34
CA ARG A 35 -4.24 -6.61 -12.47
C ARG A 35 -3.68 -6.12 -13.79
N MET A 36 -3.16 -4.89 -13.82
CA MET A 36 -2.56 -4.36 -15.04
C MET A 36 -1.32 -5.17 -15.48
N ARG A 37 -0.58 -5.76 -14.54
CA ARG A 37 0.56 -6.60 -14.84
C ARG A 37 0.12 -7.96 -15.42
N GLU A 38 -0.94 -8.55 -14.86
CA GLU A 38 -1.60 -9.75 -15.38
C GLU A 38 -2.15 -9.53 -16.80
N ASP A 39 -2.72 -8.34 -17.06
CA ASP A 39 -3.16 -7.90 -18.38
C ASP A 39 -2.01 -7.64 -19.37
N GLY A 40 -0.76 -7.81 -18.93
CA GLY A 40 0.44 -7.70 -19.77
C GLY A 40 1.00 -6.28 -19.92
N HIS A 41 0.51 -5.30 -19.17
CA HIS A 41 1.04 -3.94 -19.23
C HIS A 41 2.48 -3.86 -18.68
N PHE A 42 3.26 -2.96 -19.28
CA PHE A 42 4.60 -2.62 -18.81
C PHE A 42 4.53 -1.72 -17.58
N LEU A 43 5.56 -1.78 -16.72
CA LEU A 43 5.67 -0.94 -15.52
C LEU A 43 5.55 0.56 -15.81
N GLN A 44 5.97 1.01 -16.99
CA GLN A 44 5.84 2.40 -17.44
C GLN A 44 4.37 2.81 -17.69
N ALA A 45 3.55 1.91 -18.21
CA ALA A 45 2.14 2.20 -18.37
C ALA A 45 1.44 2.26 -16.99
N ILE A 46 1.84 1.36 -16.09
CA ILE A 46 1.30 1.28 -14.73
C ILE A 46 1.69 2.52 -13.90
N ASP A 47 2.95 2.98 -14.01
CA ASP A 47 3.43 4.17 -13.28
C ASP A 47 2.66 5.44 -13.70
N SER A 48 2.39 5.57 -15.00
CA SER A 48 1.68 6.70 -15.58
C SER A 48 0.19 6.68 -15.22
N VAL A 49 -0.44 5.50 -15.21
CA VAL A 49 -1.86 5.33 -14.83
C VAL A 49 -2.07 5.56 -13.34
N LEU A 50 -1.15 5.11 -12.49
CA LEU A 50 -1.27 5.25 -11.04
C LEU A 50 -0.73 6.59 -10.52
N GLY A 51 -0.02 7.35 -11.36
CA GLY A 51 0.60 8.63 -10.98
C GLY A 51 1.68 8.48 -9.91
N VAL A 52 2.36 7.32 -9.89
CA VAL A 52 3.42 7.01 -8.92
C VAL A 52 4.74 6.77 -9.64
N GLY A 53 5.87 6.84 -8.92
CA GLY A 53 7.16 6.53 -9.52
C GLY A 53 7.28 5.05 -9.90
N ARG A 54 8.01 4.76 -10.99
CA ARG A 54 8.30 3.39 -11.44
C ARG A 54 8.89 2.51 -10.35
N SER A 55 9.74 3.08 -9.50
CA SER A 55 10.33 2.39 -8.35
C SER A 55 9.26 1.92 -7.37
N SER A 56 8.22 2.74 -7.12
CA SER A 56 7.11 2.39 -6.24
C SER A 56 6.25 1.27 -6.82
N VAL A 57 6.01 1.27 -8.13
CA VAL A 57 5.30 0.18 -8.81
C VAL A 57 6.12 -1.11 -8.76
N SER A 58 7.41 -1.02 -9.10
CA SER A 58 8.30 -2.18 -9.08
C SER A 58 8.40 -2.81 -7.69
N HIS A 59 8.43 -2.00 -6.63
CA HIS A 59 8.50 -2.50 -5.26
C HIS A 59 7.22 -3.15 -4.76
N ALA A 60 6.08 -2.77 -5.33
CA ALA A 60 4.76 -3.27 -4.95
C ALA A 60 4.36 -4.57 -5.68
N LEU A 61 5.09 -4.95 -6.73
CA LEU A 61 4.84 -6.14 -7.56
C LEU A 61 5.85 -7.27 -7.30
N VAL A 62 6.63 -7.20 -6.22
CA VAL A 62 7.64 -8.21 -5.84
C VAL A 62 7.02 -9.30 -4.99
#